data_AF-A0AAE4AP71-F1
#
_entry.id   AF-A0AAE4AP71-F1
#
_cell.length_a   1.000
_cell.length_b   1.000
_cell.length_c   1.000
_cell.angle_alpha   90.00
_cell.angle_beta   90.00
_cell.angle_gamma   90.00
#
_symmetry.space_group_name_H-M   'P 1'
#
loop_
_entity.id
_entity.type
_entity.pdbx_description
1 polymer ?
#
loop_
_entity_poly.entity_id
_entity_poly.type
_entity_poly.pdbx_seq_one_letter_code
_entity_poly.pdbx_strand_id
1 'polypeptide(L)' 'MAKIRIEAKQEQQHGSANDTPSCPQCGQPMRMRKGRRGEFWGCSAYPTCTGTMEVIRNSS' A
#
# COMPACT_ATOMS: atom_id res chain seq x y z
N MET A 1 40.20 13.46 -17.76
CA MET A 1 39.11 14.32 -18.25
C MET A 1 38.50 13.61 -19.46
N ALA A 2 37.27 13.16 -19.56
CA ALA A 2 36.03 13.47 -18.85
C ALA A 2 35.26 12.16 -18.56
N LYS A 3 34.59 12.11 -17.40
CA LYS A 3 33.71 11.01 -17.01
C LYS A 3 32.36 11.21 -17.70
N ILE A 4 32.00 10.34 -18.64
CA ILE A 4 30.63 10.30 -19.18
C ILE A 4 29.79 9.57 -18.13
N ARG A 5 28.95 10.34 -17.43
CA ARG A 5 28.04 9.88 -16.38
C ARG A 5 26.65 9.84 -17.00
N ILE A 6 26.19 8.65 -17.41
CA ILE A 6 24.80 8.41 -17.82
C ILE A 6 24.04 8.08 -16.52
N GLU A 7 23.21 9.01 -16.06
CA GLU A 7 22.27 8.81 -14.94
C GLU A 7 20.87 8.58 -15.52
N ALA A 8 20.16 7.55 -15.06
CA ALA A 8 18.69 7.52 -14.84
C ALA A 8 18.10 6.10 -14.97
N LYS A 9 18.21 5.30 -13.91
CA LYS A 9 17.12 4.41 -13.46
C LYS A 9 17.24 4.28 -11.95
N GLN A 10 16.74 5.30 -11.25
CA GLN A 10 16.28 5.07 -9.90
C GLN A 10 15.00 4.25 -10.01
N GLU A 11 15.13 2.92 -10.11
CA GLU A 11 14.04 2.00 -9.79
C GLU A 11 13.82 2.10 -8.28
N GLN A 12 13.03 3.11 -7.93
CA GLN A 12 12.55 3.41 -6.59
C GLN A 12 11.61 2.29 -6.14
N GLN A 13 12.18 1.15 -5.75
CA GLN A 13 11.49 0.11 -4.98
C GLN A 13 11.39 0.56 -3.51
N HIS A 14 10.62 1.63 -3.25
CA HIS A 14 10.22 2.01 -1.90
C HIS A 14 9.03 1.14 -1.47
N GLY A 15 9.29 -0.15 -1.24
CA GLY A 15 8.36 -1.08 -0.63
C GLY A 15 8.69 -1.27 0.84
N SER A 16 8.53 -0.24 1.68
CA SER A 16 8.63 -0.42 3.14
C SER A 16 7.44 -1.24 3.63
N ALA A 17 7.69 -2.55 3.74
CA ALA A 17 6.72 -3.60 4.02
C ALA A 17 6.32 -3.72 5.51
N ASN A 18 6.03 -2.62 6.20
CA ASN A 18 5.73 -2.70 7.63
C ASN A 18 4.37 -2.15 8.07
N ASP A 19 3.67 -1.33 7.27
CA ASP A 19 2.41 -0.71 7.71
C ASP A 19 1.18 -1.15 6.91
N THR A 20 1.34 -2.06 5.96
CA THR A 20 0.21 -2.57 5.18
C THR A 20 -0.32 -3.86 5.79
N PRO A 21 -1.55 -3.87 6.36
CA PRO A 21 -2.13 -5.09 6.90
C PRO A 21 -2.47 -6.06 5.77
N SER A 22 -2.31 -7.35 6.07
CA SER A 22 -2.78 -8.44 5.22
C SER A 22 -4.29 -8.60 5.37
N CYS A 23 -4.96 -8.90 4.25
CA CYS A 23 -6.39 -9.13 4.25
C CYS A 23 -6.74 -10.43 5.00
N PRO A 24 -7.66 -10.44 5.97
CA PRO A 24 -8.04 -11.65 6.71
C PRO A 24 -8.81 -12.66 5.85
N GLN A 25 -9.35 -12.25 4.71
CA GLN A 25 -10.11 -13.14 3.82
C GLN A 25 -9.24 -13.91 2.83
N CYS A 26 -8.15 -13.31 2.35
CA CYS A 26 -7.34 -13.89 1.27
C CYS A 26 -5.83 -13.79 1.50
N GLY A 27 -5.36 -13.18 2.60
CA GLY A 27 -3.95 -12.99 2.92
C GLY A 27 -3.20 -11.96 2.06
N GLN A 28 -3.82 -11.43 1.01
CA GLN A 28 -3.20 -10.43 0.11
C GLN A 28 -3.00 -9.09 0.81
N PRO A 29 -2.01 -8.29 0.40
CA PRO A 29 -1.77 -6.97 0.97
C PRO A 29 -2.98 -6.07 0.71
N MET A 30 -3.35 -5.26 1.70
CA MET A 30 -4.40 -4.27 1.55
C MET A 30 -3.82 -2.95 1.04
N ARG A 31 -4.69 -2.02 0.65
CA ARG A 31 -4.32 -0.65 0.30
C ARG A 31 -5.23 0.29 1.05
N MET A 32 -4.65 1.36 1.60
CA MET A 32 -5.45 2.39 2.24
C MET A 32 -6.24 3.14 1.16
N ARG A 33 -7.56 3.17 1.31
CA ARG A 33 -8.49 3.88 0.45
C ARG A 33 -9.26 4.88 1.28
N LYS A 34 -9.57 6.04 0.69
CA LYS A 34 -10.37 7.07 1.35
C LYS A 34 -11.80 7.02 0.83
N GLY A 35 -12.75 6.77 1.72
CA GLY A 35 -14.18 6.79 1.44
C GLY A 35 -14.86 7.99 2.09
N ARG A 36 -16.18 8.07 1.91
CA ARG A 36 -17.03 9.14 2.50
C ARG A 36 -16.96 9.19 4.03
N ARG A 37 -16.80 8.04 4.69
CA ARG A 37 -16.79 7.90 6.15
C ARG A 37 -15.38 7.97 6.78
N GLY A 38 -14.33 8.02 5.97
CA GLY A 38 -12.95 7.98 6.44
C GLY A 38 -12.06 7.07 5.60
N GLU A 39 -10.82 6.91 6.06
CA GLU A 39 -9.86 5.98 5.47
C GLU A 39 -10.15 4.55 5.93
N PHE A 40 -10.04 3.61 5.00
CA PHE A 40 -10.24 2.18 5.25
C PHE A 40 -9.21 1.38 4.46
N TRP A 41 -8.85 0.21 4.96
CA TRP A 41 -8.05 -0.76 4.22
C TRP A 41 -8.95 -1.52 3.26
N GLY A 42 -8.67 -1.46 1.97
CA GLY A 42 -9.34 -2.26 0.94
C GLY A 42 -8.39 -3.30 0.37
N CYS A 43 -8.86 -4.54 0.15
CA CYS A 43 -8.03 -5.58 -0.44
C CYS A 43 -7.50 -5.16 -1.83
N SER A 44 -6.22 -5.44 -2.10
CA SER A 44 -5.62 -5.16 -3.41
C SER A 44 -6.18 -6.06 -4.52
N ALA A 45 -6.75 -7.22 -4.18
CA ALA A 45 -7.27 -8.20 -5.11
C ALA A 45 -8.73 -7.94 -5.55
N TYR A 46 -9.35 -6.81 -5.20
CA TYR A 46 -10.69 -6.49 -5.71
C TYR A 46 -10.73 -6.48 -7.25
N PRO A 47 -11.70 -7.12 -7.95
CA PRO A 47 -12.99 -7.65 -7.44
C PRO A 47 -12.97 -9.10 -6.94
N THR A 48 -11.84 -9.83 -7.02
CA THR A 48 -11.77 -11.24 -6.61
C THR A 48 -11.82 -11.41 -5.09
N CYS A 49 -11.43 -10.38 -4.34
CA CYS A 49 -11.64 -10.30 -2.90
C CYS A 49 -12.22 -8.93 -2.53
N THR A 50 -13.36 -8.93 -1.84
CA THR A 50 -14.07 -7.73 -1.35
C THR A 50 -13.73 -7.39 0.10
N GLY A 51 -12.67 -7.98 0.65
CA GLY A 51 -12.26 -7.77 2.03
C GLY A 51 -11.91 -6.30 2.30
N THR A 52 -12.52 -5.74 3.34
CA THR A 52 -12.25 -4.38 3.83
C THR A 52 -11.99 -4.43 5.33
N MET A 53 -11.10 -3.58 5.82
CA MET A 53 -10.84 -3.40 7.25
C MET A 53 -10.86 -1.91 7.58
N GLU A 54 -11.30 -1.59 8.80
CA GLU A 54 -11.28 -0.22 9.30
C GLU A 54 -9.86 0.18 9.70
N VAL A 55 -9.50 1.45 9.49
CA VAL A 55 -8.25 1.99 10.00
C VAL A 55 -8.50 2.42 11.45
N ILE A 56 -7.89 1.72 12.41
CA ILE A 56 -7.93 2.13 13.82
C ILE A 56 -7.08 3.39 13.97
N ARG A 57 -7.69 4.58 13.84
CA ARG A 57 -7.06 5.83 14.26
C ARG A 57 -7.20 5.94 15.76
N ASN A 58 -6.23 5.40 16.49
CA ASN A 58 -6.16 5.62 17.93
C ASN A 58 -5.81 7.10 18.15
N SER A 59 -6.82 7.98 18.30
CA SER A 59 -6.60 9.36 18.72
C SER A 59 -6.56 9.39 20.25
N SER A 60 -5.35 9.49 20.80
CA SER A 60 -5.16 9.85 22.21
C SER A 60 -5.64 11.26 22.51
#